data_AF-U1FTV6-F1
#
_entry.id   AF-U1FTV6-F1
#
_cell.length_a   1.000
_cell.length_b   1.000
_cell.length_c   1.000
_cell.angle_alpha   90.00
_cell.angle_beta   90.00
_cell.angle_gamma   90.00
#
_symmetry.space_group_name_H-M   'P 1'
#
loop_
_entity.id
_entity.type
_entity.pdbx_description
1 polymer ?
#
loop_
_entity_poly.entity_id
_entity_poly.type
_entity_poly.pdbx_seq_one_letter_code
_entity_poly.pdbx_strand_id
1 'polypeptide(L)'
;MRFSTENSVESEELHFFEAWIFDKNDIQVRDDSLPPAHLDDWLNLSGQYAKPNRKDGSTKPPNAALRLIFCPLSGNDPFKLGVGGQTYMSLENAFGLHFTTSNAILNNNGTFARYFFTDSSASTKFQRMALVLKVPNCINIGYDAISLSFDPKACITRAFLHGIRFSEWERLKTNFRSLPLSYAHPMLLPVLLFNAHQVNMHRYRARIDQKVYESEQEIGYAKPGRLQQASANKSRNKQYLDFEDITKRLHSYQTELTSIGHVARFSKVCGEFLLKTLQELNGIPMTSCEHEFQKAGEPLLHRVEYYTNSCISLLSQSQSLKERVQSHINLTFSLIAQEENRINHSVAVDSAMIAVASKQDSSAMKTVALLTILFLPATFVATFFSMSIVDFSPSEGTRPVMSPYMWVYWTITISMTATVLLVWRIWWKVEDRNYQTRFEKARLENEMQVSPIRGVAFGESDRERPIREVGQASGISFRKPRQSFGQSQTTDTGGNFTQTEGFFREALVEGATIERNTLQIGQENICDD
;
A
#
# COMPACT_ATOMS: atom_id res chain seq x y z
N MET A 1 23.15 20.32 22.27
CA MET A 1 23.60 18.99 22.72
C MET A 1 25.03 18.82 22.27
N ARG A 2 25.98 18.80 23.20
CA ARG A 2 27.40 18.52 22.92
C ARG A 2 27.56 17.01 22.74
N PHE A 3 28.32 16.62 21.74
CA PHE A 3 28.55 15.25 21.26
C PHE A 3 28.88 14.27 22.40
N SER A 4 28.16 13.14 22.46
CA SER A 4 28.58 11.98 23.23
C SER A 4 29.76 11.33 22.53
N THR A 5 30.90 11.36 23.20
CA THR A 5 32.12 10.64 22.86
C THR A 5 31.91 9.14 23.09
N GLU A 6 31.27 8.42 22.18
CA GLU A 6 31.25 6.95 22.24
C GLU A 6 30.81 6.35 20.90
N ASN A 7 31.82 6.09 20.07
CA ASN A 7 32.05 4.87 19.29
C ASN A 7 32.97 5.24 18.14
N SER A 8 34.13 4.60 18.12
CA SER A 8 35.11 4.62 17.04
C SER A 8 34.44 4.19 15.73
N VAL A 9 33.91 5.17 14.99
CA VAL A 9 33.54 4.98 13.58
C VAL A 9 34.87 4.90 12.84
N GLU A 10 35.17 3.73 12.28
CA GLU A 10 36.23 3.57 11.28
C GLU A 10 36.11 4.73 10.31
N SER A 11 37.16 5.53 10.24
CA SER A 11 37.18 6.78 9.51
C SER A 11 37.01 6.47 8.02
N GLU A 12 35.79 6.64 7.51
CA GLU A 12 35.48 6.40 6.12
C GLU A 12 36.25 7.35 5.20
N GLU A 13 36.53 6.85 4.00
CA GLU A 13 37.27 7.54 2.96
C GLU A 13 36.51 8.82 2.56
N LEU A 14 37.08 9.97 2.91
CA LEU A 14 36.56 11.26 2.45
C LEU A 14 36.97 11.45 0.99
N HIS A 15 36.20 12.24 0.24
CA HIS A 15 36.60 12.66 -1.09
C HIS A 15 36.54 14.17 -1.18
N PHE A 16 37.39 14.75 -2.01
CA PHE A 16 37.37 16.18 -2.24
C PHE A 16 37.27 16.52 -3.73
N PHE A 17 36.77 17.72 -3.99
CA PHE A 17 36.80 18.34 -5.30
C PHE A 17 37.18 19.81 -5.12
N GLU A 18 38.26 20.23 -5.73
CA GLU A 18 38.72 21.61 -5.74
C GLU A 18 38.81 22.13 -7.17
N ALA A 19 38.29 23.32 -7.40
CA ALA A 19 38.48 24.04 -8.64
C ALA A 19 39.00 25.45 -8.35
N TRP A 20 40.12 25.81 -8.98
CA TRP A 20 40.79 27.10 -8.84
C TRP A 20 40.74 27.82 -10.19
N ILE A 21 40.14 29.02 -10.20
CA ILE A 21 40.01 29.85 -11.40
C ILE A 21 41.01 31.00 -11.31
N PHE A 22 42.00 31.02 -12.20
CA PHE A 22 42.93 32.15 -12.34
C PHE A 22 42.51 33.11 -13.44
N ASP A 23 42.02 32.56 -14.56
CA ASP A 23 41.47 33.29 -15.71
C ASP A 23 40.50 32.37 -16.48
N LYS A 24 39.76 32.91 -17.45
CA LYS A 24 38.81 32.13 -18.29
C LYS A 24 39.44 30.90 -18.97
N ASN A 25 40.75 30.94 -19.23
CA ASN A 25 41.49 29.85 -19.89
C ASN A 25 42.39 29.04 -18.92
N ASP A 26 42.51 29.46 -17.66
CA ASP A 26 43.32 28.77 -16.64
C ASP A 26 42.45 28.37 -15.46
N ILE A 27 41.81 27.21 -15.61
CA ILE A 27 41.01 26.55 -14.59
C ILE A 27 41.70 25.23 -14.24
N GLN A 28 42.08 25.09 -12.97
CA GLN A 28 42.75 23.89 -12.46
C GLN A 28 41.82 23.16 -11.50
N VAL A 29 41.53 21.90 -11.82
CA VAL A 29 40.63 21.04 -11.05
C VAL A 29 41.43 19.90 -10.44
N ARG A 30 41.22 19.63 -9.14
CA ARG A 30 41.80 18.50 -8.40
C ARG A 30 40.67 17.75 -7.71
N ASP A 31 40.64 16.43 -7.87
CA ASP A 31 39.71 15.56 -7.15
C ASP A 31 40.37 14.22 -6.86
N ASP A 32 40.26 13.77 -5.62
CA ASP A 32 40.78 12.49 -5.16
C ASP A 32 40.09 12.06 -3.86
N SER A 33 40.38 10.83 -3.42
CA SER A 33 40.21 10.37 -2.05
C SER A 33 41.11 11.16 -1.09
N LEU A 34 40.62 11.41 0.12
CA LEU A 34 41.31 12.10 1.19
C LEU A 34 41.37 11.18 2.41
N PRO A 35 42.55 10.60 2.70
CA PRO A 35 42.75 9.89 3.94
C PRO A 35 42.52 10.83 5.13
N PRO A 36 41.86 10.37 6.21
CA PRO A 36 41.57 11.18 7.39
C PRO A 36 42.80 11.86 8.01
N ALA A 37 43.98 11.23 7.93
CA ALA A 37 45.25 11.77 8.41
C ALA A 37 45.70 13.04 7.68
N HIS A 38 45.30 13.21 6.41
CA HIS A 38 45.65 14.34 5.57
C HIS A 38 44.59 15.45 5.57
N LEU A 39 43.52 15.30 6.37
CA LEU A 39 42.44 16.29 6.40
C LEU A 39 42.93 17.66 6.84
N ASP A 40 43.70 17.74 7.93
CA ASP A 40 44.18 19.03 8.44
C ASP A 40 45.15 19.69 7.46
N ASP A 41 45.97 18.91 6.75
CA ASP A 41 46.85 19.42 5.70
C ASP A 41 46.05 20.01 4.53
N TRP A 42 45.00 19.29 4.11
CA TRP A 42 44.11 19.74 3.05
C TRP A 42 43.34 20.99 3.46
N LEU A 43 42.74 21.01 4.66
CA LEU A 43 41.97 22.14 5.17
C LEU A 43 42.81 23.42 5.23
N ASN A 44 44.05 23.32 5.72
CA ASN A 44 44.99 24.42 5.86
C ASN A 44 45.77 24.78 4.59
N LEU A 45 45.59 24.03 3.49
CA LEU A 45 46.31 24.21 2.23
C LEU A 45 47.84 24.10 2.42
N SER A 46 48.29 23.11 3.18
CA SER A 46 49.71 22.81 3.42
C SER A 46 50.19 21.59 2.62
N GLY A 47 51.52 21.47 2.49
CA GLY A 47 52.17 20.32 1.86
C GLY A 47 51.71 20.09 0.42
N GLN A 48 51.27 18.86 0.12
CA GLN A 48 50.80 18.44 -1.20
C GLN A 48 49.49 19.11 -1.64
N TYR A 49 48.75 19.74 -0.73
CA TYR A 49 47.48 20.41 -0.98
C TYR A 49 47.59 21.93 -1.02
N ALA A 50 48.82 22.46 -1.13
CA ALA A 50 49.06 23.87 -1.33
C ALA A 50 48.25 24.43 -2.52
N LYS A 51 47.94 25.73 -2.45
CA LYS A 51 47.24 26.43 -3.53
C LYS A 51 48.02 26.23 -4.83
N PRO A 52 47.36 25.87 -5.94
CA PRO A 52 48.04 25.75 -7.22
C PRO A 52 48.63 27.10 -7.62
N ASN A 53 49.76 27.07 -8.29
CA ASN A 53 50.32 28.26 -8.93
C ASN A 53 49.66 28.45 -10.30
N ARG A 54 49.53 29.71 -10.71
CA ARG A 54 49.05 30.06 -12.05
C ARG A 54 49.98 29.46 -13.11
N LYS A 55 49.45 29.02 -14.26
CA LYS A 55 50.27 28.43 -15.35
C LYS A 55 51.35 29.37 -15.88
N ASP A 56 51.11 30.69 -15.79
CA ASP A 56 52.04 31.73 -16.21
C ASP A 56 53.17 32.02 -15.18
N GLY A 57 53.19 31.32 -14.04
CA GLY A 57 54.20 31.50 -12.97
C GLY A 57 54.03 32.78 -12.12
N SER A 58 52.98 33.58 -12.35
CA SER A 58 52.72 34.77 -11.52
C SER A 58 52.06 34.45 -10.18
N THR A 59 52.38 35.24 -9.15
CA THR A 59 51.91 35.07 -7.76
C THR A 59 50.56 35.73 -7.46
N LYS A 60 49.78 36.08 -8.49
CA LYS A 60 48.44 36.66 -8.29
C LYS A 60 47.50 35.64 -7.63
N PRO A 61 46.66 36.07 -6.66
CA PRO A 61 45.66 35.18 -6.09
C PRO A 61 44.65 34.73 -7.16
N PRO A 62 44.02 33.57 -6.98
CA PRO A 62 42.96 33.10 -7.87
C PRO A 62 41.78 34.07 -7.84
N ASN A 63 41.11 34.24 -8.98
CA ASN A 63 39.91 35.10 -9.11
C ASN A 63 38.70 34.48 -8.41
N ALA A 64 38.61 33.14 -8.40
CA ALA A 64 37.59 32.41 -7.66
C ALA A 64 38.07 30.98 -7.33
N ALA A 65 37.48 30.37 -6.30
CA ALA A 65 37.73 28.96 -6.00
C ALA A 65 36.50 28.25 -5.43
N LEU A 66 36.36 26.97 -5.78
CA LEU A 66 35.39 26.06 -5.20
C LEU A 66 36.15 24.96 -4.47
N ARG A 67 35.88 24.78 -3.18
CA ARG A 67 36.43 23.69 -2.36
C ARG A 67 35.28 22.90 -1.79
N LEU A 68 35.19 21.63 -2.16
CA LEU A 68 34.12 20.74 -1.79
C LEU A 68 34.71 19.50 -1.12
N ILE A 69 34.17 19.15 0.03
CA ILE A 69 34.46 17.88 0.69
C ILE A 69 33.17 17.06 0.75
N PHE A 70 33.27 15.81 0.32
CA PHE A 70 32.19 14.85 0.23
C PHE A 70 32.44 13.73 1.23
N CYS A 71 31.44 13.48 2.07
CA CYS A 71 31.39 12.32 2.94
C CYS A 71 30.30 11.38 2.40
N PRO A 72 30.67 10.18 1.91
CA PRO A 72 29.69 9.20 1.47
C PRO A 72 28.81 8.75 2.64
N LEU A 73 27.63 8.22 2.32
CA LEU A 73 26.72 7.67 3.31
C LEU A 73 27.30 6.37 3.89
N SER A 74 27.79 6.44 5.13
CA SER A 74 28.29 5.30 5.93
C SER A 74 27.15 4.41 6.43
N GLY A 75 27.00 3.22 5.86
CA GLY A 75 26.03 2.23 6.32
C GLY A 75 24.55 2.62 6.12
N ASN A 76 23.66 1.95 6.86
CA ASN A 76 22.20 2.12 6.74
C ASN A 76 21.62 3.25 7.61
N ASP A 77 22.44 4.00 8.34
CA ASP A 77 21.97 5.05 9.25
C ASP A 77 22.17 6.47 8.67
N PRO A 78 21.11 7.10 8.15
CA PRO A 78 21.18 8.43 7.56
C PRO A 78 21.27 9.57 8.57
N PHE A 79 21.23 9.28 9.87
CA PHE A 79 21.24 10.29 10.95
C PHE A 79 22.59 10.37 11.65
N LYS A 80 23.66 10.13 10.91
CA LYS A 80 25.04 10.30 11.38
C LYS A 80 25.75 11.29 10.46
N LEU A 81 26.70 12.04 11.02
CA LEU A 81 27.51 12.98 10.24
C LEU A 81 28.45 12.29 9.23
N GLY A 82 28.65 10.97 9.37
CA GLY A 82 29.59 10.17 8.56
C GLY A 82 31.07 10.43 8.87
N VAL A 83 31.37 11.44 9.68
CA VAL A 83 32.70 11.78 10.18
C VAL A 83 32.71 11.79 11.70
N GLY A 84 33.88 11.49 12.29
CA GLY A 84 34.07 11.61 13.74
C GLY A 84 33.84 13.04 14.24
N GLY A 85 33.35 13.21 15.47
CA GLY A 85 33.00 14.53 16.02
C GLY A 85 34.17 15.53 16.01
N GLN A 86 35.40 15.06 16.27
CA GLN A 86 36.61 15.89 16.20
C GLN A 86 36.91 16.35 14.77
N THR A 87 36.86 15.42 13.81
CA THR A 87 37.04 15.67 12.37
C THR A 87 36.03 16.69 11.86
N TYR A 88 34.76 16.55 12.27
CA TYR A 88 33.70 17.50 11.94
C TYR A 88 33.96 18.89 12.53
N MET A 89 34.42 18.99 13.78
CA MET A 89 34.77 20.29 14.40
C MET A 89 35.92 20.99 13.67
N SER A 90 36.97 20.25 13.26
CA SER A 90 38.05 20.81 12.43
C SER A 90 37.52 21.33 11.10
N LEU A 91 36.64 20.57 10.45
CA LEU A 91 36.01 20.93 9.18
C LEU A 91 35.10 22.15 9.32
N GLU A 92 34.24 22.18 10.33
CA GLU A 92 33.33 23.29 10.64
C GLU A 92 34.11 24.59 10.85
N ASN A 93 35.20 24.55 11.63
CA ASN A 93 36.05 25.71 11.88
C ASN A 93 36.81 26.16 10.63
N ALA A 94 37.43 25.25 9.89
CA ALA A 94 38.23 25.59 8.71
C ALA A 94 37.38 26.11 7.55
N PHE A 95 36.19 25.54 7.34
CA PHE A 95 35.28 25.95 6.28
C PHE A 95 34.38 27.12 6.71
N GLY A 96 34.32 27.43 8.01
CA GLY A 96 33.42 28.41 8.57
C GLY A 96 31.96 28.00 8.35
N LEU A 97 31.65 26.71 8.48
CA LEU A 97 30.28 26.23 8.35
C LEU A 97 29.41 26.81 9.46
N HIS A 98 28.10 26.88 9.23
CA HIS A 98 27.18 27.37 10.24
C HIS A 98 26.94 26.31 11.32
N PHE A 99 26.85 26.69 12.59
CA PHE A 99 26.64 25.78 13.72
C PHE A 99 25.33 24.95 13.63
N THR A 100 24.37 25.38 12.80
CA THR A 100 23.13 24.63 12.55
C THR A 100 23.32 23.46 11.59
N THR A 101 24.49 23.32 10.94
CA THR A 101 24.79 22.26 9.97
C THR A 101 24.64 20.87 10.60
N SER A 102 25.19 20.67 11.80
CA SER A 102 25.09 19.39 12.51
C SER A 102 23.63 19.03 12.81
N ASN A 103 22.87 19.97 13.37
CA ASN A 103 21.44 19.79 13.64
C ASN A 103 20.62 19.54 12.37
N ALA A 104 20.99 20.18 11.26
CA ALA A 104 20.31 20.00 9.98
C ALA A 104 20.55 18.61 9.39
N ILE A 105 21.78 18.11 9.42
CA ILE A 105 22.13 16.78 8.89
C ILE A 105 21.43 15.68 9.68
N LEU A 106 21.39 15.80 11.01
CA LEU A 106 20.75 14.84 11.91
C LEU A 106 19.20 14.88 11.84
N ASN A 107 18.62 15.90 11.20
CA ASN A 107 17.17 16.06 11.11
C ASN A 107 16.56 15.25 9.96
N ASN A 108 15.51 14.48 10.28
CA ASN A 108 14.75 13.67 9.34
C ASN A 108 13.83 14.49 8.41
N ASN A 109 13.31 15.61 8.90
CA ASN A 109 12.22 16.35 8.25
C ASN A 109 12.67 17.23 7.07
N GLY A 110 13.99 17.35 6.86
CA GLY A 110 14.55 18.34 5.96
C GLY A 110 14.55 19.75 6.55
N THR A 111 15.51 20.56 6.17
CA THR A 111 15.62 21.96 6.60
C THR A 111 16.48 22.74 5.62
N PHE A 112 16.21 24.02 5.46
CA PHE A 112 17.10 24.91 4.72
C PHE A 112 17.13 26.27 5.40
N ALA A 113 18.30 26.90 5.39
CA ALA A 113 18.53 28.22 5.95
C ALA A 113 19.68 28.91 5.23
N ARG A 114 19.63 30.23 5.20
CA ARG A 114 20.71 31.09 4.71
C ARG A 114 21.03 32.14 5.75
N TYR A 115 22.30 32.47 5.87
CA TYR A 115 22.82 33.41 6.85
C TYR A 115 23.74 34.39 6.13
N PHE A 116 23.48 35.68 6.31
CA PHE A 116 24.30 36.76 5.77
C PHE A 116 25.00 37.44 6.93
N PHE A 117 26.32 37.43 6.92
CA PHE A 117 27.16 38.06 7.93
C PHE A 117 27.62 39.41 7.40
N THR A 118 27.22 40.47 8.10
CA THR A 118 27.64 41.85 7.85
C THR A 118 28.54 42.33 8.98
N ASP A 119 29.52 43.18 8.65
CA ASP A 119 30.41 43.78 9.64
C ASP A 119 29.65 44.85 10.46
N SER A 120 29.78 44.80 11.78
CA SER A 120 29.15 45.74 12.72
C SER A 120 29.72 47.16 12.58
N SER A 121 30.96 47.29 12.10
CA SER A 121 31.68 48.57 11.99
C SER A 121 31.39 49.33 10.68
N ALA A 122 30.88 48.63 9.65
CA ALA A 122 30.48 49.21 8.37
C ALA A 122 29.25 48.46 7.86
N SER A 123 28.06 49.02 8.13
CA SER A 123 26.74 48.44 7.84
C SER A 123 26.50 48.02 6.38
N THR A 124 27.43 48.31 5.47
CA THR A 124 27.34 48.09 4.03
C THR A 124 28.28 47.01 3.47
N LYS A 125 29.18 46.42 4.28
CA LYS A 125 30.13 45.41 3.77
C LYS A 125 29.69 43.98 4.14
N PHE A 126 29.15 43.28 3.15
CA PHE A 126 28.88 41.85 3.19
C PHE A 126 30.20 41.08 3.36
N GLN A 127 30.33 40.31 4.45
CA GLN A 127 31.57 39.62 4.82
C GLN A 127 31.55 38.15 4.45
N ARG A 128 30.41 37.48 4.63
CA ARG A 128 30.29 36.04 4.40
C ARG A 128 28.82 35.63 4.26
N MET A 129 28.56 34.61 3.47
CA MET A 129 27.29 33.88 3.50
C MET A 129 27.52 32.46 3.99
N ALA A 130 26.57 31.91 4.73
CA ALA A 130 26.44 30.49 4.92
C ALA A 130 25.07 30.01 4.44
N LEU A 131 25.01 28.82 3.85
CA LEU A 131 23.75 28.17 3.47
C LEU A 131 23.78 26.72 3.91
N VAL A 132 22.69 26.28 4.52
CA VAL A 132 22.47 24.90 4.91
C VAL A 132 21.22 24.43 4.20
N LEU A 133 21.28 23.26 3.57
CA LEU A 133 20.16 22.62 2.89
C LEU A 133 20.24 21.12 3.12
N LYS A 134 19.18 20.56 3.70
CA LYS A 134 18.96 19.13 3.91
C LYS A 134 17.59 18.80 3.32
N VAL A 135 17.55 17.85 2.38
CA VAL A 135 16.27 17.34 1.87
C VAL A 135 15.61 16.41 2.90
N PRO A 136 14.27 16.33 2.94
CA PRO A 136 13.57 15.38 3.77
C PRO A 136 14.02 13.97 3.40
N ASN A 137 14.21 13.14 4.42
CA ASN A 137 14.56 11.75 4.21
C ASN A 137 13.44 11.04 3.46
N CYS A 138 13.80 10.43 2.33
CA CYS A 138 12.99 9.39 1.73
C CYS A 138 13.89 8.33 1.11
N ILE A 139 13.81 7.09 1.63
CA ILE A 139 14.63 5.93 1.22
C ILE A 139 14.73 5.78 -0.30
N ASN A 140 13.62 6.04 -1.00
CA ASN A 140 13.51 5.82 -2.44
C ASN A 140 13.91 7.04 -3.29
N ILE A 141 14.17 8.19 -2.68
CA ILE A 141 14.49 9.45 -3.36
C ILE A 141 15.92 9.90 -3.02
N GLY A 142 16.25 10.07 -1.74
CA GLY A 142 17.56 10.56 -1.31
C GLY A 142 17.61 11.18 0.08
N TYR A 143 18.83 11.51 0.50
CA TYR A 143 19.17 12.05 1.83
C TYR A 143 20.04 13.31 1.76
N ASP A 144 20.17 13.88 0.58
CA ASP A 144 21.07 14.97 0.20
C ASP A 144 21.14 16.09 1.23
N ALA A 145 22.36 16.39 1.68
CA ALA A 145 22.66 17.45 2.62
C ALA A 145 23.87 18.25 2.15
N ILE A 146 23.76 19.57 2.13
CA ILE A 146 24.85 20.49 1.85
C ILE A 146 24.90 21.58 2.92
N SER A 147 26.12 21.88 3.36
CA SER A 147 26.43 23.09 4.10
C SER A 147 27.53 23.83 3.37
N LEU A 148 27.35 25.11 3.09
CA LEU A 148 28.31 25.92 2.38
C LEU A 148 28.57 27.24 3.09
N SER A 149 29.76 27.77 2.85
CA SER A 149 30.24 29.07 3.29
C SER A 149 30.89 29.77 2.10
N PHE A 150 30.51 31.02 1.86
CA PHE A 150 30.99 31.82 0.74
C PHE A 150 31.62 33.12 1.24
N ASP A 151 32.86 33.36 0.83
CA ASP A 151 33.58 34.61 1.05
C ASP A 151 33.52 35.47 -0.23
N PRO A 152 32.81 36.62 -0.22
CA PRO A 152 32.67 37.52 -1.37
C PRO A 152 33.96 38.26 -1.74
N LYS A 153 34.88 38.48 -0.79
CA LYS A 153 36.12 39.22 -1.08
C LYS A 153 37.09 38.36 -1.89
N ALA A 154 37.23 37.10 -1.46
CA ALA A 154 38.10 36.11 -2.10
C ALA A 154 37.39 35.33 -3.23
N CYS A 155 36.06 35.46 -3.36
CA CYS A 155 35.23 34.63 -4.24
C CYS A 155 35.49 33.13 -4.05
N ILE A 156 35.57 32.68 -2.78
CA ILE A 156 35.82 31.28 -2.43
C ILE A 156 34.56 30.68 -1.83
N THR A 157 34.09 29.60 -2.44
CA THR A 157 33.00 28.76 -1.91
C THR A 157 33.61 27.53 -1.26
N ARG A 158 33.30 27.30 0.01
CA ARG A 158 33.68 26.10 0.77
C ARG A 158 32.43 25.34 1.13
N ALA A 159 32.35 24.06 0.79
CA ALA A 159 31.14 23.29 1.01
C ALA A 159 31.42 21.88 1.54
N PHE A 160 30.56 21.43 2.42
CA PHE A 160 30.47 20.09 2.95
C PHE A 160 29.22 19.41 2.41
N LEU A 161 29.42 18.26 1.77
CA LEU A 161 28.39 17.46 1.13
C LEU A 161 28.26 16.11 1.82
N HIS A 162 27.04 15.75 2.15
CA HIS A 162 26.72 14.53 2.89
C HIS A 162 25.41 13.89 2.38
N GLY A 163 25.22 12.60 2.63
CA GLY A 163 23.96 11.89 2.39
C GLY A 163 23.73 11.47 0.93
N ILE A 164 24.73 11.63 0.07
CA ILE A 164 24.66 11.28 -1.36
C ILE A 164 25.39 9.97 -1.59
N ARG A 165 24.86 9.13 -2.49
CA ARG A 165 25.51 7.86 -2.85
C ARG A 165 26.76 8.12 -3.69
N PHE A 166 27.76 7.26 -3.58
CA PHE A 166 28.99 7.38 -4.37
C PHE A 166 28.72 7.42 -5.89
N SER A 167 27.75 6.63 -6.38
CA SER A 167 27.34 6.68 -7.79
C SER A 167 26.78 8.03 -8.25
N GLU A 168 26.13 8.76 -7.34
CA GLU A 168 25.57 10.08 -7.61
C GLU A 168 26.65 11.17 -7.52
N TRP A 169 27.61 11.00 -6.60
CA TRP A 169 28.82 11.81 -6.53
C TRP A 169 29.59 11.80 -7.86
N GLU A 170 29.81 10.64 -8.47
CA GLU A 170 30.48 10.54 -9.79
C GLU A 170 29.73 11.29 -10.90
N ARG A 171 28.39 11.24 -10.88
CA ARG A 171 27.54 11.98 -11.83
C ARG A 171 27.62 13.49 -11.58
N LEU A 172 27.63 13.91 -10.32
CA LEU A 172 27.81 15.32 -9.93
C LEU A 172 29.18 15.84 -10.37
N LYS A 173 30.26 15.08 -10.17
CA LYS A 173 31.61 15.43 -10.66
C LYS A 173 31.64 15.66 -12.17
N THR A 174 31.01 14.76 -12.92
CA THR A 174 30.90 14.90 -14.39
C THR A 174 30.15 16.18 -14.77
N ASN A 175 29.08 16.53 -14.03
CA ASN A 175 28.32 17.76 -14.23
C ASN A 175 29.07 19.03 -13.79
N PHE A 176 29.93 18.95 -12.75
CA PHE A 176 30.78 20.07 -12.37
C PHE A 176 31.75 20.39 -13.49
N ARG A 177 32.44 19.37 -14.01
CA ARG A 177 33.44 19.52 -15.08
C ARG A 177 32.88 20.10 -16.38
N SER A 178 31.59 19.94 -16.65
CA SER A 178 30.94 20.55 -17.83
C SER A 178 30.56 22.02 -17.66
N LEU A 179 30.63 22.58 -16.43
CA LEU A 179 30.23 23.95 -16.09
C LEU A 179 31.36 24.75 -15.42
N PRO A 180 32.56 24.86 -16.04
CA PRO A 180 33.73 25.39 -15.35
C PRO A 180 33.64 26.89 -15.04
N LEU A 181 32.91 27.66 -15.83
CA LEU A 181 32.70 29.09 -15.59
C LEU A 181 31.73 29.38 -14.42
N SER A 182 30.95 28.37 -13.99
CA SER A 182 29.99 28.54 -12.91
C SER A 182 30.59 28.32 -11.52
N TYR A 183 31.85 27.87 -11.40
CA TYR A 183 32.47 27.61 -10.09
C TYR A 183 32.63 28.88 -9.23
N ALA A 184 32.63 30.06 -9.86
CA ALA A 184 32.69 31.33 -9.16
C ALA A 184 31.42 31.64 -8.34
N HIS A 185 30.27 31.04 -8.70
CA HIS A 185 28.99 31.34 -8.05
C HIS A 185 28.67 30.32 -6.95
N PRO A 186 28.40 30.76 -5.69
CA PRO A 186 28.15 29.85 -4.56
C PRO A 186 26.89 29.00 -4.69
N MET A 187 25.96 29.38 -5.57
CA MET A 187 24.70 28.67 -5.80
C MET A 187 24.86 27.51 -6.78
N LEU A 188 26.01 27.34 -7.45
CA LEU A 188 26.24 26.22 -8.34
C LEU A 188 25.96 24.87 -7.65
N LEU A 189 26.52 24.67 -6.45
CA LEU A 189 26.37 23.43 -5.70
C LEU A 189 24.92 23.19 -5.26
N PRO A 190 24.24 24.12 -4.54
CA PRO A 190 22.83 23.96 -4.22
C PRO A 190 21.94 23.67 -5.42
N VAL A 191 22.14 24.35 -6.55
CA VAL A 191 21.32 24.17 -7.76
C VAL A 191 21.54 22.82 -8.40
N LEU A 192 22.79 22.34 -8.46
CA LEU A 192 23.09 21.02 -9.01
C LEU A 192 22.56 19.89 -8.13
N LEU A 193 22.63 20.04 -6.80
CA LEU A 193 22.02 19.10 -5.86
C LEU A 193 20.50 19.10 -5.95
N PHE A 194 19.90 20.29 -6.00
CA PHE A 194 18.46 20.44 -6.19
C PHE A 194 18.01 19.73 -7.46
N ASN A 195 18.71 19.94 -8.58
CA ASN A 195 18.44 19.22 -9.83
C ASN A 195 18.58 17.70 -9.67
N ALA A 196 19.67 17.20 -9.07
CA ALA A 196 19.86 15.77 -8.85
C ALA A 196 18.69 15.17 -8.06
N HIS A 197 18.25 15.87 -7.00
CA HIS A 197 17.09 15.50 -6.20
C HIS A 197 15.79 15.45 -7.02
N GLN A 198 15.55 16.46 -7.88
CA GLN A 198 14.40 16.45 -8.80
C GLN A 198 14.38 15.23 -9.70
N VAL A 199 15.51 14.91 -10.32
CA VAL A 199 15.61 13.76 -11.23
C VAL A 199 15.32 12.46 -10.49
N ASN A 200 15.75 12.33 -9.24
CA ASN A 200 15.44 11.16 -8.41
C ASN A 200 13.95 11.07 -8.08
N MET A 201 13.31 12.19 -7.70
CA MET A 201 11.85 12.23 -7.47
C MET A 201 11.06 11.82 -8.72
N HIS A 202 11.42 12.37 -9.89
CA HIS A 202 10.76 12.04 -11.16
C HIS A 202 10.94 10.56 -11.53
N ARG A 203 12.16 10.02 -11.40
CA ARG A 203 12.43 8.59 -11.64
C ARG A 203 11.59 7.69 -10.74
N TYR A 204 11.51 8.04 -9.45
CA TYR A 204 10.76 7.24 -8.50
C TYR A 204 9.24 7.30 -8.76
N ARG A 205 8.69 8.48 -9.03
CA ARG A 205 7.27 8.62 -9.45
C ARG A 205 6.95 7.84 -10.72
N ALA A 206 7.83 7.88 -11.73
CA ALA A 206 7.66 7.11 -12.96
C ALA A 206 7.64 5.60 -12.68
N ARG A 207 8.49 5.11 -11.78
CA ARG A 207 8.50 3.71 -11.34
C ARG A 207 7.17 3.31 -10.67
N ILE A 208 6.59 4.17 -9.83
CA ILE A 208 5.29 3.88 -9.20
C ILE A 208 4.17 3.82 -10.24
N ASP A 209 4.13 4.76 -11.19
CA ASP A 209 3.13 4.76 -12.24
C ASP A 209 3.16 3.46 -13.06
N GLN A 210 4.35 2.97 -13.37
CA GLN A 210 4.55 1.70 -14.06
C GLN A 210 4.00 0.52 -13.23
N LYS A 211 4.29 0.46 -11.93
CA LYS A 211 3.75 -0.59 -11.03
C LYS A 211 2.23 -0.52 -10.89
N VAL A 212 1.67 0.68 -10.84
CA VAL A 212 0.22 0.89 -10.82
C VAL A 212 -0.37 0.35 -12.13
N TYR A 213 0.21 0.72 -13.27
CA TYR A 213 -0.22 0.23 -14.58
C TYR A 213 -0.17 -1.31 -14.70
N GLU A 214 0.87 -1.96 -14.17
CA GLU A 214 0.97 -3.42 -14.14
C GLU A 214 -0.18 -4.06 -13.33
N SER A 215 -0.54 -3.45 -12.19
CA SER A 215 -1.63 -3.91 -11.34
C SER A 215 -3.00 -3.69 -12.02
N GLU A 216 -3.15 -2.60 -12.77
CA GLU A 216 -4.36 -2.34 -13.57
C GLU A 216 -4.53 -3.33 -14.72
N GLN A 217 -3.44 -3.73 -15.36
CA GLN A 217 -3.45 -4.77 -16.39
C GLN A 217 -3.82 -6.13 -15.81
N GLU A 218 -3.38 -6.42 -14.59
CA GLU A 218 -3.71 -7.63 -13.84
C GLU A 218 -5.20 -7.67 -13.46
N ILE A 219 -5.75 -6.59 -12.90
CA ILE A 219 -7.18 -6.46 -12.59
C ILE A 219 -8.03 -6.57 -13.87
N GLY A 220 -7.64 -5.87 -14.94
CA GLY A 220 -8.26 -5.99 -16.25
C GLY A 220 -9.58 -5.23 -16.47
N TYR A 221 -10.13 -4.58 -15.44
CA TYR A 221 -11.43 -3.87 -15.51
C TYR A 221 -11.34 -2.41 -15.97
N ALA A 222 -10.24 -1.71 -15.68
CA ALA A 222 -10.07 -0.29 -16.02
C ALA A 222 -8.67 -0.05 -16.60
N LYS A 223 -8.48 -0.45 -17.88
CA LYS A 223 -7.20 -0.29 -18.60
C LYS A 223 -7.08 1.11 -19.20
N PRO A 224 -6.17 1.98 -18.72
CA PRO A 224 -6.01 3.32 -19.27
C PRO A 224 -5.29 3.30 -20.64
N GLY A 225 -5.69 4.21 -21.54
CA GLY A 225 -4.96 4.56 -22.77
C GLY A 225 -4.92 3.48 -23.87
N ARG A 226 -5.70 3.65 -24.94
CA ARG A 226 -5.59 2.86 -26.20
C ARG A 226 -4.75 3.57 -27.28
N LEU A 227 -3.74 4.37 -26.89
CA LEU A 227 -2.96 5.17 -27.84
C LEU A 227 -1.88 4.37 -28.57
N GLN A 228 -1.39 3.28 -27.97
CA GLN A 228 -0.75 2.20 -28.71
C GLN A 228 -1.74 1.05 -28.78
N GLN A 229 -1.93 0.48 -29.98
CA GLN A 229 -2.45 -0.87 -30.11
C GLN A 229 -1.47 -1.80 -29.40
N ALA A 230 -1.59 -1.92 -28.08
CA ALA A 230 -0.90 -2.96 -27.35
C ALA A 230 -1.43 -4.26 -27.92
N SER A 231 -0.51 -5.01 -28.56
CA SER A 231 -0.71 -6.38 -28.99
C SER A 231 -1.57 -7.06 -27.95
N ALA A 232 -2.74 -7.53 -28.36
CA ALA A 232 -3.59 -8.31 -27.51
C ALA A 232 -2.80 -9.56 -27.12
N ASN A 233 -2.04 -9.49 -26.03
CA ASN A 233 -1.52 -10.66 -25.34
C ASN A 233 -2.74 -11.39 -24.77
N LYS A 234 -3.41 -12.11 -25.67
CA LYS A 234 -4.34 -13.19 -25.42
C LYS A 234 -3.55 -14.32 -24.78
N SER A 235 -3.18 -14.14 -23.52
CA SER A 235 -2.87 -15.25 -22.64
C SER A 235 -2.72 -14.67 -21.24
N ARG A 236 -3.81 -14.66 -20.49
CA ARG A 236 -3.70 -15.02 -19.09
C ARG A 236 -4.77 -16.06 -18.83
N ASN A 237 -4.31 -17.27 -18.55
CA ASN A 237 -5.09 -18.25 -17.81
C ASN A 237 -5.82 -17.50 -16.71
N LYS A 238 -7.12 -17.73 -16.62
CA LYS A 238 -8.01 -17.19 -15.58
C LYS A 238 -7.68 -17.87 -14.24
N GLN A 239 -6.40 -17.84 -13.88
CA GLN A 239 -5.88 -18.27 -12.61
C GLN A 239 -6.44 -17.28 -11.58
N TYR A 240 -6.94 -17.81 -10.49
CA TYR A 240 -7.57 -17.08 -9.40
C TYR A 240 -6.79 -15.79 -9.11
N LEU A 241 -7.41 -14.64 -9.37
CA LEU A 241 -6.82 -13.33 -9.09
C LEU A 241 -6.68 -13.20 -7.57
N ASP A 242 -5.45 -13.08 -7.08
CA ASP A 242 -5.20 -12.82 -5.67
C ASP A 242 -5.49 -11.35 -5.38
N PHE A 243 -6.75 -11.06 -5.08
CA PHE A 243 -7.19 -9.71 -4.74
C PHE A 243 -6.56 -9.20 -3.44
N GLU A 244 -6.09 -10.08 -2.55
CA GLU A 244 -5.44 -9.68 -1.30
C GLU A 244 -4.05 -9.06 -1.60
N ASP A 245 -3.24 -9.74 -2.40
CA ASP A 245 -1.93 -9.23 -2.82
C ASP A 245 -2.04 -7.92 -3.62
N ILE A 246 -2.99 -7.85 -4.57
CA ILE A 246 -3.25 -6.63 -5.34
C ILE A 246 -3.61 -5.47 -4.40
N THR A 247 -4.49 -5.71 -3.41
CA THR A 247 -4.90 -4.69 -2.45
C THR A 247 -3.73 -4.20 -1.59
N LYS A 248 -2.87 -5.12 -1.11
CA LYS A 248 -1.63 -4.78 -0.39
C LYS A 248 -0.70 -3.90 -1.22
N ARG A 249 -0.49 -4.26 -2.50
CA ARG A 249 0.33 -3.49 -3.44
C ARG A 249 -0.25 -2.10 -3.69
N LEU A 250 -1.55 -1.98 -3.94
CA LEU A 250 -2.21 -0.69 -4.17
C LEU A 250 -2.09 0.25 -2.96
N HIS A 251 -2.30 -0.24 -1.74
CA HIS A 251 -2.08 0.57 -0.53
C HIS A 251 -0.61 0.97 -0.34
N SER A 252 0.32 0.09 -0.68
CA SER A 252 1.75 0.41 -0.67
C SER A 252 2.05 1.57 -1.64
N TYR A 253 1.53 1.50 -2.87
CA TYR A 253 1.70 2.59 -3.86
C TYR A 253 1.07 3.90 -3.39
N GLN A 254 -0.10 3.84 -2.74
CA GLN A 254 -0.75 5.02 -2.17
C GLN A 254 0.11 5.70 -1.09
N THR A 255 0.79 4.89 -0.27
CA THR A 255 1.74 5.37 0.74
C THR A 255 2.97 5.99 0.08
N GLU A 256 3.57 5.30 -0.88
CA GLU A 256 4.74 5.77 -1.65
C GLU A 256 4.44 7.11 -2.37
N LEU A 257 3.26 7.25 -2.98
CA LEU A 257 2.80 8.50 -3.62
C LEU A 257 2.60 9.63 -2.61
N THR A 258 2.16 9.32 -1.39
CA THR A 258 2.02 10.32 -0.33
C THR A 258 3.40 10.84 0.11
N SER A 259 4.39 9.96 0.21
CA SER A 259 5.78 10.35 0.47
C SER A 259 6.37 11.21 -0.65
N ILE A 260 6.19 10.83 -1.93
CA ILE A 260 6.60 11.65 -3.07
C ILE A 260 5.96 13.03 -3.01
N GLY A 261 4.65 13.10 -2.74
CA GLY A 261 3.94 14.37 -2.61
C GLY A 261 4.46 15.25 -1.46
N HIS A 262 4.91 14.66 -0.35
CA HIS A 262 5.55 15.39 0.74
C HIS A 262 6.90 15.99 0.31
N VAL A 263 7.78 15.19 -0.27
CA VAL A 263 9.11 15.65 -0.71
C VAL A 263 9.01 16.67 -1.84
N ALA A 264 8.06 16.52 -2.77
CA ALA A 264 7.82 17.49 -3.83
C ALA A 264 7.29 18.83 -3.29
N ARG A 265 6.45 18.83 -2.25
CA ARG A 265 6.00 20.07 -1.57
C ARG A 265 7.17 20.79 -0.91
N PHE A 266 8.01 20.07 -0.19
CA PHE A 266 9.23 20.64 0.39
C PHE A 266 10.14 21.21 -0.70
N SER A 267 10.37 20.45 -1.78
CA SER A 267 11.24 20.84 -2.88
C SER A 267 10.75 22.09 -3.60
N LYS A 268 9.43 22.27 -3.73
CA LYS A 268 8.85 23.51 -4.26
C LYS A 268 9.26 24.72 -3.41
N VAL A 269 9.03 24.67 -2.10
CA VAL A 269 9.37 25.77 -1.19
C VAL A 269 10.88 26.00 -1.13
N CYS A 270 11.66 24.92 -1.16
CA CYS A 270 13.12 25.00 -1.27
C CYS A 270 13.54 25.70 -2.58
N GLY A 271 12.89 25.40 -3.70
CA GLY A 271 13.14 26.07 -4.98
C GLY A 271 12.86 27.58 -4.93
N GLU A 272 11.73 27.99 -4.36
CA GLU A 272 11.39 29.40 -4.11
C GLU A 272 12.44 30.09 -3.22
N PHE A 273 12.90 29.40 -2.18
CA PHE A 273 13.98 29.87 -1.30
C PHE A 273 15.31 30.05 -2.06
N LEU A 274 15.70 29.10 -2.91
CA LEU A 274 16.92 29.18 -3.71
C LEU A 274 16.84 30.31 -4.75
N LEU A 275 15.68 30.49 -5.38
CA LEU A 275 15.38 31.59 -6.31
C LEU A 275 15.58 32.95 -5.65
N LYS A 276 14.96 33.16 -4.48
CA LYS A 276 15.12 34.38 -3.70
C LYS A 276 16.57 34.61 -3.28
N THR A 277 17.27 33.54 -2.91
CA THR A 277 18.68 33.60 -2.53
C THR A 277 19.57 34.01 -3.71
N LEU A 278 19.33 33.46 -4.90
CA LEU A 278 20.03 33.83 -6.14
C LEU A 278 19.81 35.30 -6.49
N GLN A 279 18.56 35.77 -6.44
CA GLN A 279 18.21 37.16 -6.74
C GLN A 279 18.91 38.14 -5.80
N GLU A 280 18.91 37.86 -4.49
CA GLU A 280 19.59 38.70 -3.50
C GLU A 280 21.11 38.68 -3.68
N LEU A 281 21.70 37.52 -4.01
CA LEU A 281 23.14 37.41 -4.26
C LEU A 281 23.59 38.16 -5.52
N ASN A 282 22.78 38.14 -6.59
CA ASN A 282 23.05 38.90 -7.81
C ASN A 282 22.99 40.41 -7.59
N GLY A 283 22.34 40.88 -6.52
CA GLY A 283 22.32 42.29 -6.13
C GLY A 283 23.54 42.75 -5.33
N ILE A 284 24.43 41.85 -4.91
CA ILE A 284 25.61 42.17 -4.10
C ILE A 284 26.80 42.43 -5.02
N PRO A 285 27.45 43.61 -4.95
CA PRO A 285 28.64 43.90 -5.75
C PRO A 285 29.84 43.08 -5.25
N MET A 286 30.47 42.35 -6.16
CA MET A 286 31.69 41.57 -5.93
C MET A 286 32.93 42.34 -6.37
N THR A 287 34.05 42.14 -5.67
CA THR A 287 35.30 42.88 -5.92
C THR A 287 36.22 42.17 -6.92
N SER A 288 36.29 40.83 -6.84
CA SER A 288 37.33 40.04 -7.54
C SER A 288 36.81 39.26 -8.74
N CYS A 289 35.51 38.96 -8.80
CA CYS A 289 34.93 38.03 -9.78
C CYS A 289 33.59 38.49 -10.38
N GLU A 290 33.30 39.79 -10.39
CA GLU A 290 31.99 40.36 -10.75
C GLU A 290 31.47 39.84 -12.12
N HIS A 291 32.32 39.84 -13.14
CA HIS A 291 31.91 39.43 -14.49
C HIS A 291 31.61 37.93 -14.58
N GLU A 292 32.48 37.06 -14.04
CA GLU A 292 32.23 35.61 -13.98
C GLU A 292 31.00 35.28 -13.13
N PHE A 293 30.83 35.97 -12.00
CA PHE A 293 29.72 35.79 -11.07
C PHE A 293 28.37 36.10 -11.73
N GLN A 294 28.23 37.30 -12.32
CA GLN A 294 27.00 37.71 -13.00
C GLN A 294 26.67 36.79 -14.18
N LYS A 295 27.67 36.42 -15.00
CA LYS A 295 27.47 35.52 -16.16
C LYS A 295 26.98 34.13 -15.73
N ALA A 296 27.41 33.65 -14.57
CA ALA A 296 26.98 32.35 -14.04
C ALA A 296 25.60 32.41 -13.36
N GLY A 297 25.18 33.56 -12.83
CA GLY A 297 23.94 33.72 -12.07
C GLY A 297 22.67 33.49 -12.90
N GLU A 298 22.60 34.07 -14.10
CA GLU A 298 21.42 33.99 -14.98
C GLU A 298 21.03 32.55 -15.36
N PRO A 299 21.94 31.70 -15.89
CA PRO A 299 21.61 30.30 -16.15
C PRO A 299 21.19 29.51 -14.92
N LEU A 300 21.77 29.81 -13.74
CA LEU A 300 21.40 29.15 -12.49
C LEU A 300 19.99 29.53 -12.05
N LEU A 301 19.61 30.79 -12.20
CA LEU A 301 18.27 31.30 -11.91
C LEU A 301 17.21 30.59 -12.76
N HIS A 302 17.41 30.54 -14.09
CA HIS A 302 16.50 29.85 -15.00
C HIS A 302 16.35 28.36 -14.66
N ARG A 303 17.43 27.69 -14.23
CA ARG A 303 17.37 26.28 -13.83
C ARG A 303 16.53 26.10 -12.57
N VAL A 304 16.72 26.91 -11.55
CA VAL A 304 15.93 26.82 -10.32
C VAL A 304 14.46 27.10 -10.61
N GLU A 305 14.14 28.11 -11.42
CA GLU A 305 12.77 28.41 -11.82
C GLU A 305 12.12 27.24 -12.54
N TYR A 306 12.80 26.68 -13.55
CA TYR A 306 12.32 25.51 -14.28
C TYR A 306 12.03 24.31 -13.34
N TYR A 307 12.97 23.98 -12.46
CA TYR A 307 12.82 22.86 -11.52
C TYR A 307 11.75 23.12 -10.44
N THR A 308 11.58 24.37 -10.01
CA THR A 308 10.52 24.77 -9.07
C THR A 308 9.15 24.59 -9.71
N ASN A 309 8.99 25.05 -10.96
CA ASN A 309 7.75 24.84 -11.72
C ASN A 309 7.49 23.36 -12.01
N SER A 310 8.54 22.58 -12.28
CA SER A 310 8.45 21.13 -12.46
C SER A 310 7.95 20.42 -11.19
N CYS A 311 8.29 20.90 -9.98
CA CYS A 311 7.71 20.39 -8.73
C CYS A 311 6.19 20.54 -8.68
N ILE A 312 5.65 21.66 -9.19
CA ILE A 312 4.20 21.90 -9.23
C ILE A 312 3.53 20.87 -10.12
N SER A 313 4.10 20.62 -11.31
CA SER A 313 3.62 19.58 -12.21
C SER A 313 3.73 18.18 -11.58
N LEU A 314 4.82 17.88 -10.88
CA LEU A 314 5.01 16.61 -10.17
C LEU A 314 3.96 16.42 -9.07
N LEU A 315 3.64 17.47 -8.31
CA LEU A 315 2.60 17.43 -7.28
C LEU A 315 1.23 17.12 -7.86
N SER A 316 0.85 17.81 -8.95
CA SER A 316 -0.41 17.54 -9.65
C SER A 316 -0.47 16.10 -10.17
N GLN A 317 0.61 15.61 -10.78
CA GLN A 317 0.68 14.23 -11.26
C GLN A 317 0.61 13.21 -10.11
N SER A 318 1.30 13.46 -9.00
CA SER A 318 1.28 12.58 -7.82
C SER A 318 -0.13 12.51 -7.21
N GLN A 319 -0.86 13.63 -7.20
CA GLN A 319 -2.24 13.68 -6.73
C GLN A 319 -3.17 12.89 -7.66
N SER A 320 -3.06 13.09 -8.98
CA SER A 320 -3.85 12.33 -9.96
C SER A 320 -3.60 10.82 -9.87
N LEU A 321 -2.33 10.40 -9.67
CA LEU A 321 -2.01 8.99 -9.45
C LEU A 321 -2.59 8.46 -8.15
N LYS A 322 -2.60 9.25 -7.08
CA LYS A 322 -3.19 8.86 -5.80
C LYS A 322 -4.69 8.64 -5.92
N GLU A 323 -5.39 9.52 -6.62
CA GLU A 323 -6.83 9.38 -6.93
C GLU A 323 -7.11 8.15 -7.78
N ARG A 324 -6.27 7.90 -8.79
CA ARG A 324 -6.33 6.70 -9.63
C ARG A 324 -6.14 5.42 -8.80
N VAL A 325 -5.11 5.34 -7.96
CA VAL A 325 -4.89 4.21 -7.05
C VAL A 325 -6.07 4.02 -6.09
N GLN A 326 -6.62 5.10 -5.53
CA GLN A 326 -7.81 5.02 -4.67
C GLN A 326 -9.04 4.47 -5.41
N SER A 327 -9.24 4.87 -6.67
CA SER A 327 -10.30 4.31 -7.51
C SER A 327 -10.10 2.80 -7.72
N HIS A 328 -8.87 2.35 -7.95
CA HIS A 328 -8.55 0.93 -8.10
C HIS A 328 -8.71 0.12 -6.80
N ILE A 329 -8.44 0.71 -5.63
CA ILE A 329 -8.73 0.09 -4.34
C ILE A 329 -10.25 -0.14 -4.21
N ASN A 330 -11.05 0.90 -4.47
CA ASN A 330 -12.51 0.80 -4.39
C ASN A 330 -13.09 -0.23 -5.38
N LEU A 331 -12.53 -0.27 -6.59
CA LEU A 331 -12.86 -1.26 -7.61
C LEU A 331 -12.55 -2.67 -7.12
N THR A 332 -11.36 -2.89 -6.54
CA THR A 332 -10.93 -4.19 -6.02
C THR A 332 -11.88 -4.69 -4.92
N PHE A 333 -12.26 -3.84 -3.97
CA PHE A 333 -13.27 -4.20 -2.96
C PHE A 333 -14.64 -4.54 -3.57
N SER A 334 -15.07 -3.81 -4.60
CA SER A 334 -16.32 -4.10 -5.30
C SER A 334 -16.28 -5.46 -6.01
N LEU A 335 -15.13 -5.84 -6.57
CA LEU A 335 -14.92 -7.14 -7.22
C LEU A 335 -14.90 -8.28 -6.19
N ILE A 336 -14.24 -8.09 -5.05
CA ILE A 336 -14.26 -9.07 -3.94
C ILE A 336 -15.70 -9.30 -3.48
N ALA A 337 -16.46 -8.23 -3.21
CA ALA A 337 -17.85 -8.35 -2.79
C ALA A 337 -18.73 -9.05 -3.84
N GLN A 338 -18.49 -8.81 -5.13
CA GLN A 338 -19.21 -9.49 -6.21
C GLN A 338 -18.87 -10.99 -6.26
N GLU A 339 -17.60 -11.35 -6.03
CA GLU A 339 -17.16 -12.74 -5.98
C GLU A 339 -17.73 -13.48 -4.78
N GLU A 340 -17.69 -12.87 -3.58
CA GLU A 340 -18.31 -13.42 -2.37
C GLU A 340 -19.82 -13.62 -2.54
N ASN A 341 -20.52 -12.66 -3.15
CA ASN A 341 -21.94 -12.81 -3.45
C ASN A 341 -22.21 -13.97 -4.42
N ARG A 342 -21.33 -14.18 -5.41
CA ARG A 342 -21.46 -15.31 -6.34
C ARG A 342 -21.26 -16.65 -5.63
N ILE A 343 -20.25 -16.76 -4.76
CA ILE A 343 -19.97 -17.95 -3.96
C ILE A 343 -21.12 -18.23 -2.98
N ASN A 344 -21.60 -17.21 -2.27
CA ASN A 344 -22.73 -17.34 -1.36
C ASN A 344 -23.99 -17.80 -2.09
N HIS A 345 -24.24 -17.29 -3.29
CA HIS A 345 -25.35 -17.73 -4.13
C HIS A 345 -25.19 -19.20 -4.55
N SER A 346 -24.00 -19.65 -4.98
CA SER A 346 -23.80 -21.06 -5.32
C SER A 346 -23.95 -21.98 -4.11
N VAL A 347 -23.39 -21.59 -2.96
CA VAL A 347 -23.55 -22.34 -1.70
C VAL A 347 -25.03 -22.43 -1.29
N ALA A 348 -25.80 -21.36 -1.44
CA ALA A 348 -27.24 -21.38 -1.17
C ALA A 348 -28.00 -22.32 -2.11
N VAL A 349 -27.66 -22.33 -3.40
CA VAL A 349 -28.23 -23.26 -4.39
C VAL A 349 -27.88 -24.71 -4.05
N ASP A 350 -26.62 -24.99 -3.73
CA ASP A 350 -26.17 -26.34 -3.35
C ASP A 350 -26.85 -26.81 -2.06
N SER A 351 -26.96 -25.91 -1.07
CA SER A 351 -27.68 -26.19 0.18
C SER A 351 -29.16 -26.47 -0.06
N ALA A 352 -29.81 -25.75 -0.99
CA ALA A 352 -31.18 -26.03 -1.38
C ALA A 352 -31.32 -27.39 -2.07
N MET A 353 -30.38 -27.76 -2.95
CA MET A 353 -30.36 -29.09 -3.58
C MET A 353 -30.18 -30.20 -2.55
N ILE A 354 -29.25 -30.04 -1.60
CA ILE A 354 -29.06 -30.99 -0.50
C ILE A 354 -30.33 -31.10 0.33
N ALA A 355 -30.99 -30.00 0.67
CA ALA A 355 -32.24 -30.03 1.43
C ALA A 355 -33.35 -30.81 0.69
N VAL A 356 -33.44 -30.66 -0.64
CA VAL A 356 -34.39 -31.44 -1.47
C VAL A 356 -34.03 -32.92 -1.48
N ALA A 357 -32.74 -33.27 -1.66
CA ALA A 357 -32.29 -34.66 -1.63
C ALA A 357 -32.53 -35.31 -0.25
N SER A 358 -32.19 -34.62 0.84
CA SER A 358 -32.45 -35.07 2.21
C SER A 358 -33.93 -35.26 2.49
N LYS A 359 -34.81 -34.43 1.91
CA LYS A 359 -36.26 -34.61 2.00
C LYS A 359 -36.72 -35.89 1.29
N GLN A 360 -36.15 -36.21 0.12
CA GLN A 360 -36.45 -37.45 -0.60
C GLN A 360 -35.96 -38.67 0.18
N ASP A 361 -34.73 -38.62 0.70
CA ASP A 361 -34.16 -39.70 1.54
C ASP A 361 -34.99 -39.92 2.81
N SER A 362 -35.42 -38.84 3.46
CA SER A 362 -36.37 -38.90 4.58
C SER A 362 -37.68 -39.59 4.21
N SER A 363 -38.17 -39.40 2.98
CA SER A 363 -39.37 -40.10 2.49
C SER A 363 -39.13 -41.59 2.31
N ALA A 364 -37.98 -41.99 1.77
CA ALA A 364 -37.62 -43.40 1.64
C ALA A 364 -37.47 -44.07 3.03
N MET A 365 -36.82 -43.39 3.97
CA MET A 365 -36.66 -43.86 5.35
C MET A 365 -38.02 -44.08 6.04
N LYS A 366 -38.97 -43.16 5.82
CA LYS A 366 -40.36 -43.30 6.31
C LYS A 366 -41.04 -44.56 5.77
N THR A 367 -40.81 -44.90 4.50
CA THR A 367 -41.38 -46.12 3.89
C THR A 367 -40.78 -47.39 4.49
N VAL A 368 -39.45 -47.45 4.67
CA VAL A 368 -38.80 -48.61 5.30
C VAL A 368 -39.28 -48.81 6.73
N ALA A 369 -39.37 -47.73 7.52
CA ALA A 369 -39.91 -47.78 8.87
C ALA A 369 -41.37 -48.27 8.90
N LEU A 370 -42.18 -47.90 7.91
CA LEU A 370 -43.55 -48.41 7.80
C LEU A 370 -43.58 -49.92 7.51
N LEU A 371 -42.69 -50.43 6.67
CA LEU A 371 -42.57 -51.86 6.40
C LEU A 371 -42.15 -52.64 7.65
N THR A 372 -41.18 -52.13 8.42
CA THR A 372 -40.76 -52.80 9.66
C THR A 372 -41.87 -52.82 10.71
N ILE A 373 -42.63 -51.72 10.85
CA ILE A 373 -43.82 -51.64 11.72
C ILE A 373 -44.88 -52.68 11.33
N LEU A 374 -45.04 -52.95 10.03
CA LEU A 374 -46.01 -53.92 9.54
C LEU A 374 -45.57 -55.36 9.79
N PHE A 375 -44.29 -55.68 9.55
CA PHE A 375 -43.79 -57.06 9.65
C PHE A 375 -43.45 -57.49 11.07
N LEU A 376 -42.94 -56.59 11.91
CA LEU A 376 -42.43 -56.92 13.25
C LEU A 376 -43.46 -57.63 14.15
N PRO A 377 -44.74 -57.20 14.22
CA PRO A 377 -45.77 -57.91 14.99
C PRO A 377 -46.07 -59.30 14.43
N ALA A 378 -46.13 -59.43 13.11
CA ALA A 378 -46.41 -60.71 12.45
C ALA A 378 -45.28 -61.72 12.69
N THR A 379 -44.02 -61.29 12.58
CA THR A 379 -42.85 -62.14 12.89
C THR A 379 -42.77 -62.49 14.37
N PHE A 380 -43.12 -61.58 15.28
CA PHE A 380 -43.16 -61.88 16.71
C PHE A 380 -44.18 -62.97 17.02
N VAL A 381 -45.40 -62.85 16.48
CA VAL A 381 -46.44 -63.87 16.66
C VAL A 381 -46.01 -65.20 16.03
N ALA A 382 -45.47 -65.20 14.80
CA ALA A 382 -44.95 -66.41 14.16
C ALA A 382 -43.85 -67.11 14.99
N THR A 383 -42.93 -66.33 15.57
CA THR A 383 -41.86 -66.87 16.42
C THR A 383 -42.41 -67.39 17.75
N PHE A 384 -43.34 -66.67 18.36
CA PHE A 384 -43.99 -67.08 19.62
C PHE A 384 -44.74 -68.41 19.47
N PHE A 385 -45.44 -68.62 18.35
CA PHE A 385 -46.10 -69.89 18.03
C PHE A 385 -45.12 -70.99 17.58
N SER A 386 -43.90 -70.64 17.16
CA SER A 386 -42.82 -71.59 16.80
C SER A 386 -42.06 -72.10 18.03
N MET A 387 -42.01 -71.30 19.11
CA MET A 387 -41.55 -71.79 20.41
C MET A 387 -42.53 -72.89 20.89
N SER A 388 -42.00 -74.07 21.23
CA SER A 388 -42.72 -75.33 21.47
C SER A 388 -43.64 -75.35 22.70
N ILE A 389 -44.24 -74.22 23.06
CA ILE A 389 -45.18 -74.05 24.18
C ILE A 389 -46.61 -74.41 23.77
N VAL A 390 -46.90 -74.50 22.46
CA VAL A 390 -48.23 -74.88 21.95
C VAL A 390 -48.18 -76.29 21.36
N ASP A 391 -48.46 -77.28 22.20
CA ASP A 391 -48.50 -78.69 21.79
C ASP A 391 -49.81 -78.99 21.05
N PHE A 392 -49.75 -79.11 19.73
CA PHE A 392 -50.88 -79.46 18.86
C PHE A 392 -50.92 -80.96 18.54
N SER A 393 -50.60 -81.82 19.51
CA SER A 393 -50.67 -83.27 19.31
C SER A 393 -52.11 -83.75 19.10
N PRO A 394 -52.46 -84.36 17.94
CA PRO A 394 -53.73 -85.03 17.78
C PRO A 394 -53.67 -86.36 18.55
N SER A 395 -54.68 -86.66 19.37
CA SER A 395 -54.90 -88.01 19.87
C SER A 395 -55.02 -88.99 18.68
N GLU A 396 -54.38 -90.14 18.84
CA GLU A 396 -54.03 -91.17 17.85
C GLU A 396 -54.97 -91.33 16.63
N GLY A 397 -54.36 -91.38 15.43
CA GLY A 397 -54.80 -92.32 14.40
C GLY A 397 -55.39 -91.79 13.09
N THR A 398 -55.38 -90.49 12.78
CA THR A 398 -55.81 -90.04 11.44
C THR A 398 -55.00 -88.85 10.93
N ARG A 399 -54.43 -89.03 9.73
CA ARG A 399 -53.90 -88.10 8.69
C ARG A 399 -53.42 -86.70 9.16
N PRO A 400 -52.30 -86.16 8.64
CA PRO A 400 -51.86 -84.81 8.98
C PRO A 400 -52.88 -83.79 8.45
N VAL A 401 -53.85 -83.44 9.29
CA VAL A 401 -54.90 -82.47 9.01
C VAL A 401 -54.63 -81.27 9.91
N MET A 402 -54.49 -80.12 9.25
CA MET A 402 -54.33 -78.79 9.83
C MET A 402 -55.17 -78.62 11.11
N SER A 403 -54.52 -78.25 12.23
CA SER A 403 -55.18 -78.05 13.53
C SER A 403 -56.36 -77.06 13.42
N PRO A 404 -57.55 -77.36 14.01
CA PRO A 404 -58.73 -76.49 13.96
C PRO A 404 -58.55 -75.13 14.69
N TYR A 405 -57.46 -74.94 15.43
CA TYR A 405 -57.13 -73.68 16.12
C TYR A 405 -56.33 -72.68 15.28
N MET A 406 -56.11 -72.95 13.99
CA MET A 406 -55.38 -72.04 13.08
C MET A 406 -55.99 -70.63 13.00
N TRP A 407 -57.29 -70.46 13.28
CA TRP A 407 -57.94 -69.15 13.38
C TRP A 407 -57.29 -68.26 14.45
N VAL A 408 -56.93 -68.80 15.62
CA VAL A 408 -56.40 -68.00 16.76
C VAL A 408 -55.14 -67.22 16.37
N TYR A 409 -54.28 -67.82 15.55
CA TYR A 409 -53.11 -67.15 14.95
C TYR A 409 -53.50 -65.89 14.17
N TRP A 410 -54.51 -65.98 13.30
CA TRP A 410 -54.98 -64.86 12.49
C TRP A 410 -55.59 -63.74 13.36
N THR A 411 -56.36 -64.08 14.39
CA THR A 411 -56.97 -63.07 15.26
C THR A 411 -55.95 -62.29 16.07
N ILE A 412 -54.95 -62.97 16.65
CA ILE A 412 -53.91 -62.33 17.45
C ILE A 412 -52.98 -61.49 16.55
N THR A 413 -52.62 -62.01 15.37
CA THR A 413 -51.76 -61.29 14.43
C THR A 413 -52.43 -60.01 13.93
N ILE A 414 -53.71 -60.07 13.56
CA ILE A 414 -54.45 -58.90 13.06
C ILE A 414 -54.66 -57.87 14.16
N SER A 415 -55.01 -58.29 15.38
CA SER A 415 -55.22 -57.36 16.50
C SER A 415 -53.94 -56.63 16.88
N MET A 416 -52.81 -57.35 16.99
CA MET A 416 -51.52 -56.76 17.31
C MET A 416 -51.05 -55.78 16.23
N THR A 417 -51.21 -56.15 14.95
CA THR A 417 -50.88 -55.27 13.81
C THR A 417 -51.74 -54.01 13.81
N ALA A 418 -53.05 -54.14 14.09
CA ALA A 418 -53.96 -53.00 14.19
C ALA A 418 -53.57 -52.06 15.34
N THR A 419 -53.18 -52.59 16.50
CA THR A 419 -52.74 -51.78 17.64
C THR A 419 -51.49 -50.96 17.32
N VAL A 420 -50.47 -51.59 16.73
CA VAL A 420 -49.21 -50.88 16.38
C VAL A 420 -49.47 -49.80 15.32
N LEU A 421 -50.28 -50.09 14.30
CA LEU A 421 -50.66 -49.09 13.29
C LEU A 421 -51.46 -47.93 13.88
N LEU A 422 -52.35 -48.20 14.84
CA LEU A 422 -53.14 -47.17 15.51
C LEU A 422 -52.25 -46.25 16.34
N VAL A 423 -51.31 -46.82 17.12
CA VAL A 423 -50.32 -46.05 17.89
C VAL A 423 -49.46 -45.17 16.97
N TRP A 424 -48.95 -45.74 15.87
CA TRP A 424 -48.18 -44.98 14.89
C TRP A 424 -48.99 -43.83 14.26
N ARG A 425 -50.24 -44.10 13.87
CA ARG A 425 -51.13 -43.09 13.27
C ARG A 425 -51.44 -41.95 14.23
N ILE A 426 -51.66 -42.25 15.51
CA ILE A 426 -51.87 -41.23 16.54
C ILE A 426 -50.59 -40.41 16.73
N TRP A 427 -49.44 -41.08 16.88
CA TRP A 427 -48.15 -40.40 17.07
C TRP A 427 -47.82 -39.48 15.89
N TRP A 428 -47.98 -39.97 14.65
CA TRP A 428 -47.76 -39.18 13.44
C TRP A 428 -48.66 -37.93 13.40
N LYS A 429 -49.94 -38.07 13.72
CA LYS A 429 -50.89 -36.94 13.66
C LYS A 429 -50.60 -35.88 14.74
N VAL A 430 -50.15 -36.30 15.92
CA VAL A 430 -49.74 -35.38 16.99
C VAL A 430 -48.46 -34.64 16.60
N GLU A 431 -47.48 -35.38 16.09
CA GLU A 431 -46.18 -34.86 15.73
C GLU A 431 -46.25 -33.91 14.52
N ASP A 432 -47.04 -34.24 13.50
CA ASP A 432 -47.27 -33.37 12.33
C ASP A 432 -47.87 -32.01 12.75
N ARG A 433 -48.83 -32.00 13.68
CA ARG A 433 -49.41 -30.76 14.23
C ARG A 433 -48.36 -29.92 14.99
N ASN A 434 -47.47 -30.57 15.72
CA ASN A 434 -46.38 -29.91 16.44
C ASN A 434 -45.34 -29.32 15.46
N TYR A 435 -45.04 -30.00 14.35
CA TYR A 435 -44.16 -29.48 13.31
C TYR A 435 -44.74 -28.24 12.62
N GLN A 436 -46.01 -28.28 12.20
CA GLN A 436 -46.65 -27.15 11.53
C GLN A 436 -46.67 -25.90 12.41
N THR A 437 -47.00 -26.05 13.68
CA THR A 437 -47.02 -24.91 14.64
C THR A 437 -45.63 -24.32 14.89
N ARG A 438 -44.57 -25.14 14.93
CA ARG A 438 -43.19 -24.65 15.02
C ARG A 438 -42.74 -23.94 13.75
N PHE A 439 -43.13 -24.47 12.59
CA PHE A 439 -42.79 -23.88 11.29
C PHE A 439 -43.47 -22.52 11.08
N GLU A 440 -44.77 -22.41 11.40
CA GLU A 440 -45.47 -21.13 11.31
C GLU A 440 -44.87 -20.08 12.25
N LYS A 441 -44.51 -20.46 13.49
CA LYS A 441 -43.82 -19.54 14.41
C LYS A 441 -42.48 -19.06 13.85
N ALA A 442 -41.65 -19.97 13.34
CA ALA A 442 -40.36 -19.61 12.74
C ALA A 442 -40.51 -18.75 11.46
N ARG A 443 -41.57 -18.97 10.68
CA ARG A 443 -41.89 -18.13 9.51
C ARG A 443 -42.30 -16.73 9.93
N LEU A 444 -43.19 -16.60 10.92
CA LEU A 444 -43.64 -15.31 11.43
C LEU A 444 -42.49 -14.53 12.09
N GLU A 445 -41.59 -15.20 12.79
CA GLU A 445 -40.36 -14.59 13.34
C GLU A 445 -39.46 -14.04 12.23
N ASN A 446 -39.23 -14.80 11.15
CA ASN A 446 -38.46 -14.33 10.00
C ASN A 446 -39.15 -13.15 9.28
N GLU A 447 -40.47 -13.20 9.09
CA GLU A 447 -41.22 -12.08 8.49
C GLU A 447 -41.19 -10.81 9.36
N MET A 448 -41.17 -10.95 10.69
CA MET A 448 -40.96 -9.81 11.60
C MET A 448 -39.53 -9.24 11.53
N GLN A 449 -38.51 -10.08 11.36
CA GLN A 449 -37.11 -9.62 11.25
C GLN A 449 -36.82 -8.90 9.90
N VAL A 450 -37.55 -9.21 8.84
CA VAL A 450 -37.34 -8.66 7.48
C VAL A 450 -38.20 -7.42 7.20
N SER A 451 -39.00 -6.95 8.17
CA SER A 451 -39.77 -5.71 8.00
C SER A 451 -38.83 -4.50 7.91
N PRO A 452 -38.94 -3.63 6.90
CA PRO A 452 -38.10 -2.44 6.78
C PRO A 452 -38.38 -1.51 7.96
N ILE A 453 -37.32 -0.93 8.53
CA ILE A 453 -37.40 0.17 9.51
C ILE A 453 -38.26 1.27 8.90
N ARG A 454 -39.55 1.27 9.25
CA ARG A 454 -40.54 2.21 8.74
C ARG A 454 -40.58 3.39 9.70
N GLY A 455 -39.91 4.46 9.30
CA GLY A 455 -40.21 5.84 9.66
C GLY A 455 -40.10 6.19 11.14
N VAL A 456 -38.96 6.79 11.51
CA VAL A 456 -38.94 7.78 12.59
C VAL A 456 -39.92 8.88 12.18
N ALA A 457 -41.06 8.96 12.88
CA ALA A 457 -41.94 10.10 12.82
C ALA A 457 -41.18 11.31 13.37
N PHE A 458 -40.72 12.19 12.49
CA PHE A 458 -40.33 13.53 12.91
C PHE A 458 -41.60 14.28 13.27
N GLY A 459 -41.66 14.67 14.55
CA GLY A 459 -42.74 15.45 15.13
C GLY A 459 -42.91 16.76 14.38
N GLU A 460 -44.18 17.05 14.14
CA GLU A 460 -44.68 18.32 13.66
C GLU A 460 -44.47 19.39 14.75
N SER A 461 -43.63 20.40 14.46
CA SER A 461 -43.74 21.71 15.10
C SER A 461 -43.17 22.81 14.19
N ASP A 462 -44.05 23.76 13.85
CA ASP A 462 -43.79 25.18 13.63
C ASP A 462 -42.80 25.63 12.55
N ARG A 463 -43.33 26.05 11.39
CA ARG A 463 -43.49 27.49 11.04
C ARG A 463 -43.84 27.69 9.57
N GLU A 464 -44.98 28.33 9.34
CA GLU A 464 -45.27 29.06 8.11
C GLU A 464 -44.30 30.24 7.93
N ARG A 465 -43.73 30.39 6.72
CA ARG A 465 -43.91 31.57 5.87
C ARG A 465 -43.36 31.36 4.45
N PRO A 466 -43.97 31.99 3.41
CA PRO A 466 -43.82 31.59 2.02
C PRO A 466 -42.75 32.40 1.28
N ILE A 467 -42.07 31.79 0.30
CA ILE A 467 -41.33 32.52 -0.73
C ILE A 467 -41.64 31.94 -2.12
N ARG A 468 -42.50 32.70 -2.82
CA ARG A 468 -42.58 32.98 -4.26
C ARG A 468 -42.25 31.87 -5.28
N GLU A 469 -43.29 31.50 -6.01
CA GLU A 469 -43.24 31.00 -7.39
C GLU A 469 -42.40 31.90 -8.30
N VAL A 470 -41.53 31.27 -9.09
CA VAL A 470 -41.09 31.76 -10.40
C VAL A 470 -40.97 30.57 -11.35
N GLY A 471 -41.71 30.62 -12.45
CA GLY A 471 -41.15 30.25 -13.76
C GLY A 471 -41.30 28.80 -14.24
N GLN A 472 -42.48 28.53 -14.78
CA GLN A 472 -42.82 27.57 -15.84
C GLN A 472 -41.75 27.39 -16.94
N ALA A 473 -41.43 26.15 -17.35
CA ALA A 473 -41.33 25.70 -18.77
C ALA A 473 -40.93 24.20 -18.94
N SER A 474 -41.77 23.47 -19.71
CA SER A 474 -41.50 22.32 -20.60
C SER A 474 -40.67 21.12 -20.08
N GLY A 475 -41.15 19.88 -19.99
CA GLY A 475 -42.02 19.12 -20.89
C GLY A 475 -41.19 18.35 -21.92
N ILE A 476 -41.00 17.02 -21.73
CA ILE A 476 -40.86 15.97 -22.77
C ILE A 476 -40.88 14.58 -22.09
N SER A 477 -41.67 13.68 -22.68
CA SER A 477 -42.09 12.35 -22.19
C SER A 477 -41.03 11.25 -22.27
N PHE A 478 -41.03 10.35 -21.29
CA PHE A 478 -40.31 9.06 -21.38
C PHE A 478 -41.12 8.01 -22.18
N ARG A 479 -40.52 7.51 -23.27
CA ARG A 479 -40.99 6.36 -24.06
C ARG A 479 -40.35 5.08 -23.50
N LYS A 480 -41.14 4.06 -23.15
CA LYS A 480 -40.64 2.71 -22.83
C LYS A 480 -40.12 1.99 -24.09
N PRO A 481 -39.02 1.21 -24.04
CA PRO A 481 -38.67 0.30 -25.12
C PRO A 481 -39.47 -1.00 -25.04
N ARG A 482 -39.95 -1.44 -26.21
CA ARG A 482 -40.54 -2.76 -26.49
C ARG A 482 -39.52 -3.87 -26.28
N GLN A 483 -39.93 -4.96 -25.61
CA GLN A 483 -39.26 -6.26 -25.69
C GLN A 483 -39.57 -6.91 -27.05
N SER A 484 -38.52 -7.28 -27.78
CA SER A 484 -38.61 -8.16 -28.96
C SER A 484 -38.22 -9.58 -28.54
N PHE A 485 -39.19 -10.49 -28.62
CA PHE A 485 -38.98 -11.94 -28.60
C PHE A 485 -38.22 -12.36 -29.86
N GLY A 486 -37.11 -13.07 -29.69
CA GLY A 486 -36.43 -13.81 -30.75
C GLY A 486 -36.49 -15.31 -30.45
N GLN A 487 -37.25 -16.05 -31.24
CA GLN A 487 -37.21 -17.51 -31.34
C GLN A 487 -35.94 -17.96 -32.08
N SER A 488 -35.30 -19.03 -31.61
CA SER A 488 -34.50 -19.97 -32.41
C SER A 488 -34.25 -21.20 -31.53
N GLN A 489 -35.06 -22.24 -31.69
CA GLN A 489 -34.76 -23.44 -32.49
C GLN A 489 -33.60 -24.28 -31.95
N THR A 490 -34.03 -25.34 -31.27
CA THR A 490 -33.35 -26.59 -30.96
C THR A 490 -32.78 -27.25 -32.21
N THR A 491 -31.53 -27.69 -32.16
CA THR A 491 -31.04 -28.82 -32.97
C THR A 491 -30.17 -29.72 -32.10
N ASP A 492 -30.68 -30.92 -31.87
CA ASP A 492 -29.93 -32.09 -31.40
C ASP A 492 -28.82 -32.45 -32.39
N THR A 493 -27.66 -32.84 -31.87
CA THR A 493 -26.86 -33.96 -32.43
C THR A 493 -26.02 -34.55 -31.30
N GLY A 494 -26.18 -35.85 -31.11
CA GLY A 494 -25.60 -36.61 -30.01
C GLY A 494 -24.11 -36.94 -30.19
N GLY A 495 -23.54 -37.53 -29.14
CA GLY A 495 -22.19 -38.08 -29.18
C GLY A 495 -21.63 -38.46 -27.82
N ASN A 496 -21.92 -39.71 -27.43
CA ASN A 496 -21.07 -40.64 -26.67
C ASN A 496 -20.75 -40.37 -25.19
N PHE A 497 -21.48 -41.14 -24.38
CA PHE A 497 -21.00 -41.91 -23.24
C PHE A 497 -19.56 -42.44 -23.43
N THR A 498 -18.67 -42.14 -22.47
CA THR A 498 -17.73 -43.14 -21.94
C THR A 498 -17.54 -42.89 -20.45
N GLN A 499 -17.89 -43.94 -19.73
CA GLN A 499 -17.79 -44.19 -18.30
C GLN A 499 -16.35 -44.56 -17.95
N THR A 500 -15.75 -43.90 -16.97
CA THR A 500 -14.60 -44.42 -16.21
C THR A 500 -14.79 -44.06 -14.75
N GLU A 501 -15.36 -45.00 -14.00
CA GLU A 501 -15.06 -45.16 -12.58
C GLU A 501 -13.65 -45.74 -12.42
N GLY A 502 -12.98 -45.39 -11.33
CA GLY A 502 -11.91 -46.25 -10.81
C GLY A 502 -10.84 -45.58 -9.97
N PHE A 503 -11.10 -45.58 -8.65
CA PHE A 503 -10.18 -46.05 -7.61
C PHE A 503 -9.19 -45.11 -6.87
N PHE A 504 -9.26 -45.28 -5.53
CA PHE A 504 -8.26 -45.08 -4.46
C PHE A 504 -8.02 -43.62 -3.98
N ARG A 505 -7.96 -43.28 -2.68
CA ARG A 505 -7.69 -44.03 -1.44
C ARG A 505 -8.15 -43.23 -0.20
N GLU A 506 -8.76 -43.96 0.73
CA GLU A 506 -8.68 -43.77 2.19
C GLU A 506 -7.26 -43.51 2.71
N ALA A 507 -7.12 -42.58 3.68
CA ALA A 507 -6.25 -42.65 4.87
C ALA A 507 -6.31 -41.26 5.58
N LEU A 508 -6.99 -41.10 6.72
CA LEU A 508 -6.57 -41.41 8.11
C LEU A 508 -5.99 -40.17 8.84
N VAL A 509 -6.53 -39.96 10.06
CA VAL A 509 -5.85 -39.55 11.32
C VAL A 509 -5.93 -38.08 11.80
N GLU A 510 -6.56 -37.97 12.99
CA GLU A 510 -6.35 -37.06 14.15
C GLU A 510 -6.43 -35.53 13.92
N GLY A 511 -7.03 -34.69 14.78
CA GLY A 511 -7.29 -34.77 16.21
C GLY A 511 -6.71 -33.51 16.89
N ALA A 512 -7.56 -32.54 17.25
CA ALA A 512 -7.32 -31.44 18.21
C ALA A 512 -8.60 -30.57 18.21
N THR A 513 -9.48 -30.53 19.22
CA THR A 513 -9.31 -30.12 20.63
C THR A 513 -8.61 -28.77 20.78
N ILE A 514 -9.36 -27.67 20.76
CA ILE A 514 -8.95 -26.39 21.39
C ILE A 514 -10.12 -25.81 22.20
N GLU A 515 -9.75 -25.40 23.39
CA GLU A 515 -10.50 -25.06 24.58
C GLU A 515 -11.33 -23.77 24.49
N ARG A 516 -12.42 -23.77 25.26
CA ARG A 516 -13.11 -22.57 25.74
C ARG A 516 -12.23 -21.86 26.76
N ASN A 517 -11.91 -20.59 26.52
CA ASN A 517 -11.48 -19.68 27.58
C ASN A 517 -12.55 -18.61 27.84
N THR A 518 -13.16 -18.75 29.00
CA THR A 518 -13.92 -17.77 29.78
C THR A 518 -12.98 -16.64 30.23
N LEU A 519 -13.35 -15.38 30.00
CA LEU A 519 -12.73 -14.23 30.66
C LEU A 519 -13.80 -13.48 31.48
N GLN A 520 -13.65 -13.59 32.80
CA GLN A 520 -14.29 -12.75 33.80
C GLN A 520 -13.78 -11.31 33.66
N ILE A 521 -14.70 -10.35 33.67
CA ILE A 521 -14.40 -8.94 33.88
C ILE A 521 -14.58 -8.67 35.37
N GLY A 522 -13.47 -8.36 36.05
CA GLY A 522 -13.45 -7.71 37.35
C GLY A 522 -12.84 -6.32 37.18
N GLN A 523 -13.61 -5.27 37.47
CA GLN A 523 -13.09 -3.95 37.77
C GLN A 523 -13.82 -3.44 39.02
N GLU A 524 -13.07 -3.36 40.11
CA GLU A 524 -13.43 -2.62 41.32
C GLU A 524 -13.14 -1.12 41.14
N ASN A 525 -13.98 -0.34 41.82
CA ASN A 525 -13.93 1.10 42.04
C ASN A 525 -12.61 1.57 42.67
N ILE A 526 -12.31 2.88 42.53
CA ILE A 526 -11.91 3.77 43.64
C ILE A 526 -12.13 5.23 43.22
N CYS A 527 -12.75 5.98 44.12
CA CYS A 527 -12.96 7.43 44.15
C CYS A 527 -11.77 8.17 44.78
N ASP A 528 -11.70 9.47 44.47
CA ASP A 528 -11.21 10.61 45.26
C ASP A 528 -9.75 10.64 45.78
N ASP A 529 -8.96 11.55 45.20
CA ASP A 529 -8.40 12.74 45.89
C ASP A 529 -7.99 13.82 44.87
#